data_AF-A0A3M3K9F0-F1
#
_entry.id   AF-A0A3M3K9F0-F1
#
_cell.length_a   1.000
_cell.length_b   1.000
_cell.length_c   1.000
_cell.angle_alpha   90.00
_cell.angle_beta   90.00
_cell.angle_gamma   90.00
#
_symmetry.space_group_name_H-M   'P 1'
#
loop_
_entity.id
_entity.type
_entity.pdbx_description
1 polymer ?
#
loop_
_entity_poly.entity_id
_entity_poly.type
_entity_poly.pdbx_seq_one_letter_code
_entity_poly.pdbx_strand_id
1 'polypeptide(L)'
;SSAQQRLPFMAGVDKGFSMQGQVALLRDSLPPERKDEVVGIVLQNSPKHCRNLFDIQLGARFPIAPERNWIISMLTAMCIDPSTGNPPNERDTRQILDRVISMAYTANAEKSPRRWGRGVVPEVDTALDKSGLIERYPAHWWDSSTWYEVRDLLFEAGFVKEAQLAQFEAVPELADMTTFLNHEDVQSAYGRVQRDGSQELLLEYLHRCMTDACREFKML
;
A
#
# COMPACT_ATOMS: atom_id res chain seq x y z
N SER A 1 -9.45 -26.43 33.54
CA SER A 1 -8.14 -26.01 33.04
C SER A 1 -8.35 -25.28 31.73
N SER A 2 -8.33 -23.94 31.73
CA SER A 2 -8.74 -23.09 30.60
C SER A 2 -7.59 -22.70 29.65
N ALA A 3 -6.58 -23.56 29.53
CA ALA A 3 -5.35 -23.23 28.79
C ALA A 3 -5.44 -23.48 27.28
N GLN A 4 -6.61 -23.81 26.72
CA GLN A 4 -6.71 -24.29 25.34
C GLN A 4 -8.00 -23.87 24.62
N GLN A 5 -8.43 -22.62 24.80
CA GLN A 5 -9.60 -22.08 24.10
C GLN A 5 -9.28 -21.36 22.78
N ARG A 6 -8.01 -21.04 22.50
CA ARG A 6 -7.60 -20.31 21.28
C ARG A 6 -6.53 -21.07 20.54
N LEU A 7 -6.61 -21.08 19.21
CA LEU A 7 -5.53 -21.59 18.37
C LEU A 7 -4.27 -20.75 18.58
N PRO A 8 -3.07 -21.36 18.63
CA PRO A 8 -1.83 -20.61 18.62
C PRO A 8 -1.69 -19.87 17.29
N PHE A 9 -1.17 -18.65 17.32
CA PHE A 9 -0.85 -17.92 16.10
C PHE A 9 0.27 -18.63 15.35
N MET A 10 -0.03 -19.10 14.14
CA MET A 10 0.90 -19.74 13.23
C MET A 10 0.73 -19.14 11.85
N ALA A 11 1.84 -18.78 11.21
CA ALA A 11 1.90 -18.42 9.81
C ALA A 11 2.89 -19.35 9.10
N GLY A 12 2.53 -19.82 7.91
CA GLY A 12 3.39 -20.66 7.08
C GLY A 12 3.22 -20.31 5.62
N VAL A 13 4.31 -20.44 4.86
CA VAL A 13 4.34 -20.23 3.42
C VAL A 13 4.77 -21.54 2.77
N ASP A 14 3.93 -22.08 1.89
CA ASP A 14 4.17 -23.33 1.18
C ASP A 14 4.30 -23.07 -0.32
N LYS A 15 5.35 -23.65 -0.93
CA LYS A 15 5.51 -23.67 -2.38
C LYS A 15 4.74 -24.86 -2.94
N GLY A 16 3.42 -24.71 -3.05
CA GLY A 16 2.52 -25.76 -3.53
C GLY A 16 1.12 -25.62 -2.94
N PHE A 17 0.37 -26.73 -2.90
CA PHE A 17 -0.98 -26.78 -2.33
C PHE A 17 -1.07 -27.69 -1.10
N SER A 18 0.06 -28.15 -0.55
CA SER A 18 0.09 -29.16 0.51
C SER A 18 -0.49 -28.62 1.82
N MET A 19 -0.26 -27.34 2.11
CA MET A 19 -0.84 -26.67 3.28
C MET A 19 -2.35 -26.41 3.15
N GLN A 20 -2.92 -26.36 1.93
CA GLN A 20 -4.35 -26.07 1.75
C GLN A 20 -5.24 -27.17 2.36
N GLY A 21 -4.83 -28.44 2.24
CA GLY A 21 -5.54 -29.55 2.87
C GLY A 21 -5.53 -29.45 4.41
N GLN A 22 -4.41 -29.05 5.00
CA GLN A 22 -4.29 -28.87 6.45
C GLN A 22 -5.15 -27.70 6.94
N VAL A 23 -5.12 -26.57 6.23
CA VAL A 23 -5.99 -25.42 6.50
C VAL A 23 -7.46 -25.83 6.47
N ALA A 24 -7.89 -26.55 5.43
CA ALA A 24 -9.28 -26.98 5.30
C ALA A 24 -9.71 -27.88 6.46
N LEU A 25 -8.88 -28.86 6.83
CA LEU A 25 -9.14 -29.76 7.96
C LEU A 25 -9.24 -29.00 9.29
N LEU A 26 -8.31 -28.08 9.56
CA LEU A 26 -8.34 -27.27 10.78
C LEU A 26 -9.58 -26.38 10.83
N ARG A 27 -9.93 -25.74 9.70
CA ARG A 27 -11.10 -24.88 9.59
C ARG A 27 -12.42 -25.63 9.74
N ASP A 28 -12.51 -26.86 9.21
CA ASP A 28 -13.70 -27.69 9.36
C ASP A 28 -13.84 -28.31 10.74
N SER A 29 -12.74 -28.43 11.49
CA SER A 29 -12.78 -28.87 12.90
C SER A 29 -13.24 -27.78 13.86
N LEU A 30 -13.35 -26.52 13.41
CA LEU A 30 -13.79 -25.40 14.21
C LEU A 30 -15.31 -25.17 14.09
N PRO A 31 -15.96 -24.71 15.18
CA PRO A 31 -17.36 -24.32 15.12
C PRO A 31 -17.55 -23.09 14.20
N PRO A 32 -18.77 -22.86 13.66
CA PRO A 32 -19.02 -21.86 12.62
C PRO A 32 -18.50 -20.45 12.93
N GLU A 33 -18.64 -20.02 14.18
CA GLU A 33 -18.26 -18.71 14.69
C GLU A 33 -16.74 -18.50 14.87
N ARG A 34 -15.94 -19.55 14.66
CA ARG A 34 -14.47 -19.52 14.79
C ARG A 34 -13.73 -19.87 13.49
N LYS A 35 -14.46 -20.14 12.40
CA LYS A 35 -13.86 -20.55 11.11
C LYS A 35 -12.98 -19.46 10.48
N ASP A 36 -13.03 -18.23 10.97
CA ASP A 36 -12.18 -17.11 10.60
C ASP A 36 -10.80 -17.13 11.27
N GLU A 37 -10.60 -17.94 12.33
CA GLU A 37 -9.29 -18.13 12.97
C GLU A 37 -8.27 -18.85 12.08
N VAL A 38 -8.73 -19.57 11.03
CA VAL A 38 -7.88 -20.33 10.12
C VAL A 38 -8.12 -19.88 8.68
N VAL A 39 -7.11 -19.27 8.09
CA VAL A 39 -7.18 -18.70 6.74
C VAL A 39 -6.10 -19.34 5.85
N GLY A 40 -6.52 -19.87 4.71
CA GLY A 40 -5.63 -20.27 3.62
C GLY A 40 -5.75 -19.29 2.48
N ILE A 41 -4.63 -18.72 2.07
CA ILE A 41 -4.57 -17.80 0.93
C ILE A 41 -3.63 -18.41 -0.10
N VAL A 42 -4.15 -18.66 -1.30
CA VAL A 42 -3.30 -18.94 -2.45
C VAL A 42 -2.84 -17.59 -2.99
N LEU A 43 -1.55 -17.30 -2.84
CA LEU A 43 -0.97 -16.06 -3.36
C LEU A 43 -1.05 -16.10 -4.90
N GLN A 44 -1.85 -15.21 -5.45
CA GLN A 44 -2.02 -15.04 -6.89
C GLN A 44 -1.82 -13.58 -7.23
N ASN A 45 -1.10 -13.31 -8.31
CA ASN A 45 -0.96 -11.97 -8.86
C ASN A 45 -2.27 -11.55 -9.55
N SER A 46 -3.29 -11.26 -8.74
CA SER A 46 -4.66 -10.95 -9.16
C SER A 46 -5.16 -9.71 -8.43
N PRO A 47 -6.04 -8.89 -9.03
CA PRO A 47 -6.61 -7.71 -8.36
C PRO A 47 -7.37 -8.04 -7.08
N LYS A 48 -7.83 -9.29 -6.94
CA LYS A 48 -8.58 -9.77 -5.77
C LYS A 48 -7.69 -10.04 -4.56
N HIS A 49 -6.38 -10.19 -4.77
CA HIS A 49 -5.41 -10.63 -3.77
C HIS A 49 -4.17 -9.73 -3.72
N CYS A 50 -4.30 -8.48 -4.15
CA CYS A 50 -3.26 -7.48 -4.06
C CYS A 50 -3.53 -6.47 -2.93
N ARG A 51 -2.45 -5.83 -2.50
CA ARG A 51 -2.44 -4.75 -1.51
C ARG A 51 -1.54 -3.65 -2.03
N ASN A 52 -1.80 -2.43 -1.59
CA ASN A 52 -0.91 -1.33 -1.86
C ASN A 52 0.32 -1.45 -0.94
N LEU A 53 1.52 -1.36 -1.51
CA LEU A 53 2.78 -1.38 -0.74
C LEU A 53 2.92 -0.16 0.17
N PHE A 54 2.17 0.90 -0.09
CA PHE A 54 2.21 2.15 0.66
C PHE A 54 1.06 2.23 1.67
N ASP A 55 0.36 1.13 1.93
CA ASP A 55 -0.59 1.06 3.03
C ASP A 55 0.13 1.28 4.37
N ILE A 56 -0.42 2.19 5.17
CA ILE A 56 0.06 2.51 6.53
C ILE A 56 -1.09 2.36 7.52
N GLN A 57 -0.75 2.34 8.81
CA GLN A 57 -1.72 2.24 9.89
C GLN A 57 -2.91 3.22 9.74
N LEU A 58 -4.13 2.73 9.95
CA LEU A 58 -5.34 3.56 9.95
C LEU A 58 -5.18 4.79 10.86
N GLY A 59 -5.50 5.97 10.31
CA GLY A 59 -5.39 7.26 11.01
C GLY A 59 -4.04 7.95 10.78
N ALA A 60 -3.00 7.22 10.39
CA ALA A 60 -1.72 7.82 10.05
C ALA A 60 -1.79 8.56 8.70
N ARG A 61 -0.95 9.59 8.57
CA ARG A 61 -0.72 10.33 7.32
C ARG A 61 0.69 10.10 6.75
N PHE A 62 1.57 9.54 7.57
CA PHE A 62 2.96 9.24 7.25
C PHE A 62 3.32 7.87 7.82
N PRO A 63 4.18 7.10 7.13
CA PRO A 63 4.63 5.80 7.63
C PRO A 63 5.50 5.96 8.87
N ILE A 64 5.36 5.04 9.81
CA ILE A 64 6.35 4.89 10.89
C ILE A 64 7.66 4.30 10.33
N ALA A 65 8.75 4.42 11.08
CA ALA A 65 10.08 3.99 10.60
C ALA A 65 10.13 2.54 10.07
N PRO A 66 9.50 1.53 10.72
CA PRO A 66 9.45 0.17 10.18
C PRO A 66 8.72 0.06 8.84
N GLU A 67 7.54 0.67 8.71
CA GLU A 67 6.77 0.69 7.45
C GLU A 67 7.58 1.36 6.35
N ARG A 68 8.18 2.51 6.66
CA ARG A 68 9.01 3.26 5.72
C ARG A 68 10.23 2.46 5.24
N ASN A 69 10.92 1.80 6.15
CA ASN A 69 12.06 0.94 5.80
C ASN A 69 11.62 -0.25 4.95
N TRP A 70 10.43 -0.80 5.21
CA TRP A 70 9.86 -1.88 4.42
C TRP A 70 9.54 -1.41 2.99
N ILE A 71 8.90 -0.26 2.83
CA ILE A 71 8.61 0.35 1.51
C ILE A 71 9.92 0.55 0.73
N ILE A 72 10.93 1.17 1.35
CA ILE A 72 12.25 1.37 0.71
C ILE A 72 12.86 0.04 0.27
N SER A 73 12.78 -0.99 1.11
CA SER A 73 13.34 -2.30 0.79
C SER A 73 12.62 -2.97 -0.38
N MET A 74 11.29 -2.84 -0.46
CA MET A 74 10.51 -3.34 -1.60
C MET A 74 10.86 -2.61 -2.90
N LEU A 75 10.93 -1.28 -2.89
CA LEU A 75 11.32 -0.51 -4.08
C LEU A 75 12.77 -0.82 -4.50
N THR A 76 13.66 -1.01 -3.52
CA THR A 76 15.06 -1.40 -3.78
C THR A 76 15.12 -2.77 -4.44
N ALA A 77 14.31 -3.73 -3.97
CA ALA A 77 14.26 -5.08 -4.53
C ALA A 77 13.82 -5.08 -6.01
N MET A 78 12.92 -4.17 -6.40
CA MET A 78 12.49 -3.99 -7.79
C MET A 78 13.60 -3.41 -8.69
N CYS A 79 14.65 -2.83 -8.09
CA CYS A 79 15.77 -2.21 -8.79
C CYS A 79 17.03 -3.07 -8.78
N ILE A 80 16.97 -4.33 -8.30
CA ILE A 80 18.14 -5.21 -8.25
C ILE A 80 18.59 -5.55 -9.67
N ASP A 81 19.87 -5.33 -9.96
CA ASP A 81 20.51 -5.83 -11.17
C ASP A 81 20.73 -7.35 -11.04
N PRO A 82 20.13 -8.19 -11.88
CA PRO A 82 20.26 -9.64 -11.78
C PRO A 82 21.70 -10.15 -11.93
N SER A 83 22.58 -9.36 -12.56
CA SER A 83 23.99 -9.74 -12.76
C SER A 83 24.84 -9.58 -11.50
N THR A 84 24.48 -8.63 -10.63
CA THR A 84 25.25 -8.31 -9.41
C THR A 84 24.52 -8.71 -8.13
N GLY A 85 23.20 -8.94 -8.20
CA GLY A 85 22.35 -9.20 -7.04
C GLY A 85 22.10 -7.97 -6.16
N ASN A 86 22.51 -6.77 -6.61
CA ASN A 86 22.37 -5.51 -5.87
C ASN A 86 21.74 -4.43 -6.77
N PRO A 87 21.06 -3.42 -6.19
CA PRO A 87 20.67 -2.25 -6.97
C PRO A 87 21.92 -1.49 -7.45
N PRO A 88 21.87 -0.84 -8.62
CA PRO A 88 22.94 0.05 -9.03
C PRO A 88 23.09 1.22 -8.07
N ASN A 89 24.31 1.73 -7.90
CA ASN A 89 24.61 2.91 -7.09
C ASN A 89 23.90 2.84 -5.73
N GLU A 90 24.08 1.73 -4.99
CA GLU A 90 23.24 1.34 -3.84
C GLU A 90 22.90 2.50 -2.89
N ARG A 91 23.91 3.33 -2.56
CA ARG A 91 23.74 4.52 -1.73
C ARG A 91 22.78 5.54 -2.36
N ASP A 92 23.01 5.92 -3.62
CA ASP A 92 22.21 6.93 -4.31
C ASP A 92 20.80 6.40 -4.58
N THR A 93 20.67 5.14 -5.00
CA THR A 93 19.36 4.47 -5.19
C THR A 93 18.55 4.51 -3.90
N ARG A 94 19.14 4.12 -2.76
CA ARG A 94 18.45 4.19 -1.48
C ARG A 94 18.01 5.62 -1.16
N GLN A 95 18.88 6.61 -1.33
CA GLN A 95 18.55 8.02 -1.04
C GLN A 95 17.46 8.59 -1.95
N ILE A 96 17.48 8.25 -3.24
CA ILE A 96 16.46 8.66 -4.20
C ILE A 96 15.11 8.07 -3.81
N LEU A 97 15.05 6.76 -3.57
CA LEU A 97 13.82 6.06 -3.18
C LEU A 97 13.24 6.62 -1.87
N ASP A 98 14.10 6.82 -0.87
CA ASP A 98 13.78 7.45 0.41
C ASP A 98 13.12 8.83 0.24
N ARG A 99 13.70 9.66 -0.65
CA ARG A 99 13.23 11.00 -0.95
C ARG A 99 11.88 10.98 -1.68
N VAL A 100 11.71 10.17 -2.72
CA VAL A 100 10.45 10.13 -3.48
C VAL A 100 9.30 9.58 -2.65
N ILE A 101 9.55 8.62 -1.75
CA ILE A 101 8.54 8.15 -0.78
C ILE A 101 8.09 9.31 0.11
N SER A 102 9.04 10.04 0.70
CA SER A 102 8.71 11.19 1.56
C SER A 102 7.93 12.28 0.79
N MET A 103 8.30 12.55 -0.46
CA MET A 103 7.60 13.51 -1.31
C MET A 103 6.17 13.06 -1.61
N ALA A 104 5.95 11.78 -1.89
CA ALA A 104 4.62 11.23 -2.18
C ALA A 104 3.68 11.31 -0.99
N TYR A 105 4.12 10.89 0.20
CA TYR A 105 3.30 11.04 1.41
C TYR A 105 3.02 12.50 1.73
N THR A 106 4.00 13.40 1.58
CA THR A 106 3.80 14.84 1.80
C THR A 106 2.79 15.41 0.79
N ALA A 107 2.84 14.97 -0.46
CA ALA A 107 1.89 15.39 -1.48
C ALA A 107 0.47 14.98 -1.10
N ASN A 108 0.24 13.71 -0.76
CA ASN A 108 -1.09 13.21 -0.42
C ASN A 108 -1.60 13.70 0.94
N ALA A 109 -0.73 13.93 1.92
CA ALA A 109 -1.16 14.34 3.26
C ALA A 109 -1.37 15.84 3.41
N GLU A 110 -0.61 16.67 2.67
CA GLU A 110 -0.51 18.11 2.96
C GLU A 110 -0.71 19.01 1.73
N LYS A 111 -0.09 18.67 0.59
CA LYS A 111 -0.05 19.62 -0.55
C LYS A 111 -1.22 19.46 -1.51
N SER A 112 -1.53 18.23 -1.87
CA SER A 112 -2.57 17.88 -2.83
C SER A 112 -3.24 16.56 -2.42
N PRO A 113 -3.95 16.52 -1.28
CA PRO A 113 -4.65 15.32 -0.88
C PRO A 113 -5.64 14.83 -1.93
N ARG A 114 -5.70 13.49 -2.09
CA ARG A 114 -6.60 12.86 -3.05
C ARG A 114 -8.05 13.13 -2.66
N ARG A 115 -8.80 13.68 -3.60
CA ARG A 115 -10.23 13.97 -3.40
C ARG A 115 -11.03 12.69 -3.35
N TRP A 116 -11.97 12.64 -2.43
CA TRP A 116 -12.97 11.60 -2.42
C TRP A 116 -13.85 11.71 -3.67
N GLY A 117 -14.13 10.58 -4.30
CA GLY A 117 -15.05 10.47 -5.41
C GLY A 117 -16.10 9.41 -5.10
N ARG A 118 -17.38 9.79 -5.10
CA ARG A 118 -18.48 8.83 -4.99
C ARG A 118 -18.40 7.82 -6.15
N GLY A 119 -18.59 6.54 -5.85
CA GLY A 119 -18.54 5.42 -6.78
C GLY A 119 -17.17 4.76 -6.90
N VAL A 120 -16.11 5.34 -6.32
CA VAL A 120 -14.77 4.73 -6.33
C VAL A 120 -14.73 3.51 -5.41
N VAL A 121 -15.23 3.66 -4.17
CA VAL A 121 -15.35 2.57 -3.20
C VAL A 121 -16.80 2.46 -2.73
N PRO A 122 -17.62 1.57 -3.34
CA PRO A 122 -19.04 1.45 -3.04
C PRO A 122 -19.36 1.17 -1.56
N GLU A 123 -18.49 0.45 -0.86
CA GLU A 123 -18.61 0.18 0.57
C GLU A 123 -18.51 1.45 1.42
N VAL A 124 -17.58 2.36 1.06
CA VAL A 124 -17.43 3.66 1.71
C VAL A 124 -18.67 4.50 1.47
N ASP A 125 -19.15 4.59 0.23
CA ASP A 125 -20.36 5.36 -0.10
C ASP A 125 -21.58 4.84 0.66
N THR A 126 -21.74 3.51 0.72
CA THR A 126 -22.83 2.87 1.46
C THR A 126 -22.76 3.19 2.96
N ALA A 127 -21.56 3.24 3.55
CA ALA A 127 -21.41 3.61 4.95
C ALA A 127 -21.68 5.10 5.20
N LEU A 128 -21.26 5.97 4.28
CA LEU A 128 -21.56 7.40 4.34
C LEU A 128 -23.07 7.67 4.28
N ASP A 129 -23.79 6.97 3.40
CA ASP A 129 -25.25 7.08 3.30
C ASP A 129 -25.95 6.51 4.55
N LYS A 130 -25.54 5.32 5.02
CA LYS A 130 -26.17 4.66 6.19
C LYS A 130 -25.93 5.38 7.52
N SER A 131 -24.78 6.04 7.66
CA SER A 131 -24.43 6.81 8.86
C SER A 131 -25.19 8.14 8.95
N GLY A 132 -25.81 8.57 7.83
CA GLY A 132 -26.40 9.89 7.68
C GLY A 132 -25.36 11.01 7.70
N LEU A 133 -24.08 10.71 7.39
CA LEU A 133 -23.00 11.70 7.35
C LEU A 133 -23.18 12.63 6.15
N ILE A 134 -23.64 12.10 5.02
CA ILE A 134 -23.84 12.89 3.79
C ILE A 134 -24.76 14.09 4.03
N GLU A 135 -25.86 13.88 4.75
CA GLU A 135 -26.88 14.91 5.04
C GLU A 135 -26.44 15.91 6.12
N ARG A 136 -25.45 15.56 6.94
CA ARG A 136 -24.93 16.45 8.01
C ARG A 136 -24.06 17.57 7.46
N TYR A 137 -23.50 17.41 6.27
CA TYR A 137 -22.63 18.38 5.62
C TYR A 137 -23.30 18.97 4.37
N PRO A 138 -23.07 20.25 4.04
CA PRO A 138 -23.57 20.83 2.80
C PRO A 138 -23.03 20.09 1.57
N ALA A 139 -23.84 19.99 0.50
CA ALA A 139 -23.44 19.32 -0.73
C ALA A 139 -22.10 19.83 -1.31
N HIS A 140 -21.85 21.14 -1.25
CA HIS A 140 -20.61 21.73 -1.76
C HIS A 140 -19.35 21.38 -0.96
N TRP A 141 -19.51 20.91 0.28
CA TRP A 141 -18.37 20.44 1.08
C TRP A 141 -17.76 19.19 0.44
N TRP A 142 -18.65 18.25 0.07
CA TRP A 142 -18.33 16.98 -0.58
C TRP A 142 -17.62 17.10 -1.93
N ASP A 143 -17.80 18.22 -2.67
CA ASP A 143 -17.12 18.48 -3.94
C ASP A 143 -15.60 18.67 -3.78
N SER A 144 -15.15 18.97 -2.56
CA SER A 144 -13.75 19.23 -2.23
C SER A 144 -13.19 18.31 -1.15
N SER A 145 -14.03 17.46 -0.55
CA SER A 145 -13.63 16.53 0.50
C SER A 145 -12.57 15.55 0.01
N THR A 146 -11.66 15.22 0.92
CA THR A 146 -10.53 14.35 0.70
C THR A 146 -10.79 12.97 1.29
N TRP A 147 -10.10 11.95 0.80
CA TRP A 147 -10.19 10.61 1.37
C TRP A 147 -9.79 10.57 2.85
N TYR A 148 -8.87 11.45 3.29
CA TYR A 148 -8.51 11.58 4.71
C TYR A 148 -9.66 12.11 5.57
N GLU A 149 -10.42 13.09 5.09
CA GLU A 149 -11.59 13.60 5.82
C GLU A 149 -12.70 12.55 5.87
N VAL A 150 -12.95 11.84 4.76
CA VAL A 150 -13.92 10.75 4.71
C VAL A 150 -13.56 9.62 5.67
N ARG A 151 -12.28 9.24 5.72
CA ARG A 151 -11.75 8.27 6.69
C ARG A 151 -12.06 8.72 8.12
N ASP A 152 -11.73 9.96 8.47
CA ASP A 152 -11.90 10.47 9.83
C ASP A 152 -13.38 10.46 10.25
N LEU A 153 -14.27 10.93 9.37
CA LEU A 153 -15.72 10.92 9.59
C LEU A 153 -16.28 9.51 9.81
N LEU A 154 -15.88 8.55 8.98
CA LEU A 154 -16.34 7.17 9.10
C LEU A 154 -15.81 6.51 10.37
N PHE A 155 -14.55 6.78 10.74
CA PHE A 155 -13.96 6.24 11.95
C PHE A 155 -14.68 6.75 13.19
N GLU A 156 -14.94 8.06 13.27
CA GLU A 156 -15.70 8.67 14.36
C GLU A 156 -17.14 8.14 14.46
N ALA A 157 -17.76 7.83 13.31
CA ALA A 157 -19.08 7.22 13.25
C ALA A 157 -19.10 5.70 13.56
N GLY A 158 -17.94 5.08 13.84
CA GLY A 158 -17.81 3.67 14.18
C GLY A 158 -17.69 2.70 12.98
N PHE A 159 -17.62 3.22 11.75
CA PHE A 159 -17.44 2.44 10.52
C PHE A 159 -15.96 2.18 10.25
N VAL A 160 -15.31 1.44 11.17
CA VAL A 160 -13.85 1.24 11.17
C VAL A 160 -13.34 0.54 9.90
N LYS A 161 -14.09 -0.43 9.39
CA LYS A 161 -13.71 -1.17 8.17
C LYS A 161 -13.73 -0.24 6.96
N GLU A 162 -14.75 0.60 6.82
CA GLU A 162 -14.91 1.51 5.70
C GLU A 162 -13.97 2.71 5.81
N ALA A 163 -13.67 3.18 7.03
CA ALA A 163 -12.60 4.13 7.27
C ALA A 163 -11.24 3.57 6.80
N GLN A 164 -10.97 2.28 7.02
CA GLN A 164 -9.77 1.62 6.51
C GLN A 164 -9.73 1.58 4.97
N LEU A 165 -10.87 1.35 4.31
CA LEU A 165 -10.94 1.42 2.85
C LEU A 165 -10.67 2.85 2.35
N ALA A 166 -11.23 3.87 3.00
CA ALA A 166 -10.95 5.27 2.69
C ALA A 166 -9.48 5.64 2.91
N GLN A 167 -8.81 5.09 3.92
CA GLN A 167 -7.36 5.27 4.13
C GLN A 167 -6.56 4.75 2.94
N PHE A 168 -6.92 3.60 2.36
CA PHE A 168 -6.19 3.02 1.23
C PHE A 168 -6.22 3.93 -0.01
N GLU A 169 -7.34 4.62 -0.24
CA GLU A 169 -7.46 5.59 -1.34
C GLU A 169 -6.70 6.90 -1.08
N ALA A 170 -6.40 7.21 0.20
CA ALA A 170 -5.73 8.44 0.59
C ALA A 170 -4.20 8.38 0.46
N VAL A 171 -3.61 7.20 0.63
CA VAL A 171 -2.15 7.00 0.62
C VAL A 171 -1.60 6.97 -0.81
N PRO A 172 -0.27 7.16 -0.99
CA PRO A 172 0.35 7.05 -2.31
C PRO A 172 0.25 5.63 -2.88
N GLU A 173 0.52 5.47 -4.17
CA GLU A 173 0.66 4.19 -4.85
C GLU A 173 2.02 4.09 -5.55
N LEU A 174 2.38 2.90 -6.03
CA LEU A 174 3.62 2.70 -6.78
C LEU A 174 3.71 3.61 -8.02
N ALA A 175 2.58 3.85 -8.69
CA ALA A 175 2.51 4.74 -9.84
C ALA A 175 2.97 6.17 -9.50
N ASP A 176 2.72 6.65 -8.28
CA ASP A 176 3.16 7.98 -7.85
C ASP A 176 4.69 8.11 -7.84
N MET A 177 5.43 7.02 -7.57
CA MET A 177 6.90 7.04 -7.55
C MET A 177 7.48 7.49 -8.90
N THR A 178 6.87 7.07 -10.02
CA THR A 178 7.30 7.49 -11.36
C THR A 178 7.17 9.00 -11.57
N THR A 179 6.14 9.62 -10.98
CA THR A 179 5.95 11.07 -11.01
C THR A 179 7.02 11.77 -10.19
N PHE A 180 7.30 11.30 -8.96
CA PHE A 180 8.26 11.94 -8.08
C PHE A 180 9.73 11.74 -8.49
N LEU A 181 10.06 10.67 -9.21
CA LEU A 181 11.39 10.51 -9.84
C LEU A 181 11.68 11.60 -10.88
N ASN A 182 10.64 12.14 -11.52
CA ASN A 182 10.75 13.24 -12.49
C ASN A 182 10.61 14.63 -11.86
N HIS A 183 10.45 14.73 -10.54
CA HIS A 183 10.30 16.01 -9.86
C HIS A 183 11.58 16.86 -9.95
N GLU A 184 11.44 18.18 -10.12
CA GLU A 184 12.56 19.11 -10.34
C GLU A 184 13.66 19.01 -9.28
N ASP A 185 13.28 18.89 -8.01
CA ASP A 185 14.17 18.69 -6.88
C ASP A 185 15.02 17.42 -6.96
N VAL A 186 14.44 16.32 -7.46
CA VAL A 186 15.14 15.04 -7.62
C VAL A 186 16.06 15.11 -8.83
N GLN A 187 15.58 15.69 -9.94
CA GLN A 187 16.35 15.92 -11.15
C GLN A 187 17.56 16.82 -10.90
N SER A 188 17.39 17.87 -10.11
CA SER A 188 18.47 18.80 -9.75
C SER A 188 19.55 18.12 -8.90
N ALA A 189 19.18 17.20 -8.02
CA ALA A 189 20.11 16.51 -7.14
C ALA A 189 20.80 15.30 -7.81
N TYR A 190 20.07 14.53 -8.63
CA TYR A 190 20.51 13.22 -9.12
C TYR A 190 20.45 13.04 -10.64
N GLY A 191 19.94 14.01 -11.40
CA GLY A 191 19.68 13.87 -12.84
C GLY A 191 20.92 13.69 -13.73
N ARG A 192 22.13 13.82 -13.17
CA ARG A 192 23.41 13.54 -13.86
C ARG A 192 24.11 12.28 -13.36
N VAL A 193 23.57 11.62 -12.33
CA VAL A 193 24.16 10.40 -11.79
C VAL A 193 23.96 9.28 -12.81
N GLN A 194 25.06 8.64 -13.21
CA GLN A 194 25.05 7.50 -14.12
C GLN A 194 25.09 6.20 -13.33
N ARG A 195 24.50 5.17 -13.93
CA ARG A 195 24.55 3.81 -13.41
C ARG A 195 25.99 3.28 -13.39
N ASP A 196 26.34 2.49 -12.37
CA ASP A 196 27.68 1.89 -12.24
C ASP A 196 28.15 1.22 -13.55
N GLY A 197 29.26 1.70 -14.11
CA GLY A 197 29.86 1.15 -15.34
C GLY A 197 29.04 1.34 -16.62
N SER A 198 28.03 2.22 -16.61
CA SER A 198 27.11 2.47 -17.73
C SER A 198 26.98 3.97 -18.03
N GLN A 199 26.52 4.32 -19.23
CA GLN A 199 26.15 5.70 -19.60
C GLN A 199 24.67 6.02 -19.33
N GLU A 200 23.86 5.01 -19.00
CA GLU A 200 22.45 5.15 -18.61
C GLU A 200 22.35 5.99 -17.33
N LEU A 201 21.43 6.96 -17.31
CA LEU A 201 21.17 7.75 -16.11
C LEU A 201 20.46 6.91 -15.05
N LEU A 202 20.87 7.06 -13.80
CA LEU A 202 20.30 6.29 -12.69
C LEU A 202 18.79 6.54 -12.55
N LEU A 203 18.34 7.80 -12.70
CA LEU A 203 16.91 8.12 -12.62
C LEU A 203 16.11 7.47 -13.75
N GLU A 204 16.65 7.36 -14.96
CA GLU A 204 16.00 6.67 -16.08
C GLU A 204 15.85 5.18 -15.80
N TYR A 205 16.91 4.56 -15.26
CA TYR A 205 16.90 3.16 -14.82
C TYR A 205 15.81 2.93 -13.76
N LEU A 206 15.80 3.73 -12.69
CA LEU A 206 14.83 3.60 -11.60
C LEU A 206 13.40 3.81 -12.10
N HIS A 207 13.17 4.81 -12.97
CA HIS A 207 11.86 5.05 -13.57
C HIS A 207 11.36 3.83 -14.37
N ARG A 208 12.24 3.21 -15.15
CA ARG A 208 11.92 1.98 -15.89
C ARG A 208 11.57 0.83 -14.95
N CYS A 209 12.37 0.59 -13.91
CA CYS A 209 12.09 -0.42 -12.89
C CYS A 209 10.71 -0.23 -12.24
N MET A 210 10.37 0.99 -11.85
CA MET A 210 9.04 1.29 -11.27
C MET A 210 7.91 1.08 -12.29
N THR A 211 8.12 1.50 -13.54
CA THR A 211 7.14 1.32 -14.62
C THR A 211 6.89 -0.15 -14.93
N ASP A 212 7.95 -0.95 -14.98
CA ASP A 212 7.87 -2.39 -15.20
C ASP A 212 7.19 -3.08 -14.01
N ALA A 213 7.52 -2.68 -12.78
CA ALA A 213 6.89 -3.19 -11.57
C ALA A 213 5.37 -2.90 -11.53
N CYS A 214 4.92 -1.72 -11.94
CA CYS A 214 3.48 -1.41 -12.07
C CYS A 214 2.75 -2.32 -13.07
N ARG A 215 3.46 -2.83 -14.09
CA ARG A 215 2.88 -3.73 -15.11
C ARG A 215 2.91 -5.19 -14.67
N GLU A 216 4.00 -5.59 -14.04
CA GLU A 216 4.23 -6.97 -13.63
C GLU A 216 3.41 -7.33 -12.40
N PHE A 217 3.38 -6.47 -11.40
CA PHE A 217 2.67 -6.71 -10.15
C PHE A 217 1.35 -5.95 -10.15
N LYS A 218 0.26 -6.69 -9.93
CA LYS A 218 -1.01 -6.05 -9.63
C LYS A 218 -0.92 -5.54 -8.20
N MET A 219 -0.84 -4.22 -8.07
CA MET A 219 -0.92 -3.50 -6.81
C MET A 219 -2.15 -2.59 -6.89
N LEU A 220 -2.81 -2.41 -5.75
CA LEU A 220 -3.80 -1.35 -5.59
C LEU A 220 -3.07 -0.04 -5.28
#